data_AF-A0AAV1I8D7-F1
#
_entry.id   AF-A0AAV1I8D7-F1
#
_cell.length_a   1.000
_cell.length_b   1.000
_cell.length_c   1.000
_cell.angle_alpha   90.00
_cell.angle_beta   90.00
_cell.angle_gamma   90.00
#
_symmetry.space_group_name_H-M   'P 1'
#
loop_
_entity.id
_entity.type
_entity.pdbx_description
1 polymer ?
#
loop_
_entity_poly.entity_id
_entity_poly.type
_entity_poly.pdbx_seq_one_letter_code
_entity_poly.pdbx_strand_id
1 'polypeptide(L)'
;MAASQLCSLSHSKVLFHCCVSSSNACVPCGGFTLGLNSRHYLGTPRLCQQRSGSSTLRQRAQGMRIRAAQSQDEGIIALPKQFYLGFASSLGITKDISRTQVYSVWLQGGVVLIILAAIDAAFSGDWSRIGILSRDAELGLRPLLGLLGLFHLACGAVTALDASQKGFNPVPQTLKVLAVGFLATVEQLYKDPAE
;
A
#
# COMPACT_ATOMS: atom_id res chain seq x y z
N MET A 1 40.84 -21.50 -19.95
CA MET A 1 40.56 -21.28 -21.38
C MET A 1 40.30 -22.64 -22.03
N ALA A 2 39.03 -22.93 -22.27
CA ALA A 2 38.47 -24.02 -23.07
C ALA A 2 36.94 -23.76 -23.05
N ALA A 3 36.13 -23.91 -24.07
CA ALA A 3 36.27 -24.06 -25.51
C ALA A 3 34.88 -23.71 -26.07
N SER A 4 34.84 -22.98 -27.17
CA SER A 4 33.62 -22.61 -27.90
C SER A 4 33.05 -23.81 -28.65
N GLN A 5 31.74 -24.08 -28.60
CA GLN A 5 31.02 -24.71 -29.74
C GLN A 5 29.58 -24.18 -29.83
N LEU A 6 29.31 -23.54 -30.98
CA LEU A 6 28.02 -23.11 -31.49
C LEU A 6 27.19 -24.33 -31.91
N CYS A 7 25.92 -24.40 -31.50
CA CYS A 7 24.96 -25.35 -32.05
C CYS A 7 23.96 -24.62 -32.95
N SER A 8 24.02 -25.00 -34.22
CA SER A 8 23.11 -24.68 -35.31
C SER A 8 21.80 -25.46 -35.15
N LEU A 9 20.67 -24.80 -35.44
CA LEU A 9 19.32 -25.35 -35.43
C LEU A 9 18.98 -26.00 -36.78
N SER A 10 18.44 -27.22 -36.79
CA SER A 10 17.41 -27.59 -37.77
C SER A 10 16.68 -28.91 -37.45
N HIS A 11 15.35 -28.81 -37.46
CA HIS A 11 14.34 -29.84 -37.77
C HIS A 11 14.23 -31.08 -36.87
N SER A 12 13.35 -31.00 -35.86
CA SER A 12 12.14 -31.85 -35.72
C SER A 12 11.67 -31.89 -34.25
N LYS A 13 10.37 -31.65 -34.05
CA LYS A 13 9.62 -31.76 -32.77
C LYS A 13 9.94 -30.69 -31.72
N VAL A 14 9.19 -29.59 -31.79
CA VAL A 14 9.11 -28.58 -30.72
C VAL A 14 8.27 -29.16 -29.57
N LEU A 15 8.94 -29.72 -28.56
CA LEU A 15 8.40 -29.86 -27.22
C LEU A 15 8.85 -28.62 -26.43
N PHE A 16 7.89 -27.74 -26.10
CA PHE A 16 8.12 -26.62 -25.20
C PHE A 16 8.45 -27.15 -23.81
N HIS A 17 9.73 -27.15 -23.44
CA HIS A 17 10.15 -27.23 -22.04
C HIS A 17 10.27 -25.81 -21.48
N CYS A 18 9.28 -25.37 -20.70
CA CYS A 18 9.46 -24.25 -19.78
C CYS A 18 10.40 -24.70 -18.65
N CYS A 19 11.68 -24.34 -18.76
CA CYS A 19 12.58 -24.31 -17.61
C CYS A 19 12.36 -22.98 -16.86
N VAL A 20 11.48 -22.98 -15.86
CA VAL A 20 11.56 -22.00 -14.78
C VAL A 20 12.60 -22.51 -13.79
N SER A 21 13.72 -21.79 -13.74
CA SER A 21 14.77 -21.92 -12.76
C SER A 21 14.21 -21.66 -11.36
N SER A 22 13.97 -22.73 -10.59
CA SER A 22 14.35 -22.88 -9.17
C SER A 22 13.55 -23.99 -8.49
N SER A 23 13.79 -25.25 -8.84
CA SER A 23 13.55 -26.40 -7.95
C SER A 23 13.89 -27.70 -8.67
N ASN A 24 14.89 -28.42 -8.18
CA ASN A 24 15.13 -29.82 -8.52
C ASN A 24 14.00 -30.66 -7.94
N ALA A 25 12.97 -30.90 -8.75
CA ALA A 25 11.98 -31.96 -8.51
C ALA A 25 11.48 -32.49 -9.86
N CYS A 26 12.19 -33.48 -10.40
CA CYS A 26 11.62 -34.36 -11.42
C CYS A 26 10.62 -35.29 -10.74
N VAL A 27 9.33 -35.08 -11.00
CA VAL A 27 8.29 -36.05 -10.65
C VAL A 27 8.24 -37.09 -11.79
N PRO A 28 8.46 -38.39 -11.53
CA PRO A 28 8.20 -39.39 -12.56
C PRO A 28 6.69 -39.60 -12.68
N CYS A 29 6.12 -39.21 -13.82
CA CYS A 29 4.83 -39.72 -14.25
C CYS A 29 4.98 -41.22 -14.56
N GLY A 30 4.16 -42.04 -13.90
CA GLY A 30 4.10 -43.48 -14.17
C GLY A 30 3.77 -43.76 -15.63
N GLY A 31 4.64 -44.50 -16.29
CA GLY A 31 4.43 -45.08 -17.61
C GLY A 31 4.79 -46.55 -17.55
N PHE A 32 3.77 -47.41 -17.70
CA PHE A 32 3.92 -48.84 -17.94
C PHE A 32 4.50 -49.04 -19.35
N THR A 33 5.63 -49.75 -19.47
CA THR A 33 5.99 -50.47 -20.70
C THR A 33 6.71 -51.76 -20.34
N LEU A 34 6.11 -52.88 -20.76
CA LEU A 34 6.70 -54.22 -20.81
C LEU A 34 7.90 -54.25 -21.76
N GLY A 35 8.99 -54.91 -21.37
CA GLY A 35 10.13 -55.13 -22.27
C GLY A 35 11.30 -55.87 -21.62
N LEU A 36 11.40 -57.15 -21.98
CA LEU A 36 12.38 -58.19 -21.64
C LEU A 36 13.86 -57.81 -21.41
N ASN A 37 14.44 -58.58 -20.47
CA ASN A 37 15.79 -59.18 -20.44
C ASN A 37 16.96 -58.50 -19.70
N SER A 38 17.42 -59.25 -18.68
CA SER A 38 18.81 -59.60 -18.36
C SER A 38 19.66 -58.68 -17.45
N ARG A 39 20.08 -59.32 -16.35
CA ARG A 39 21.35 -59.23 -15.59
C ARG A 39 21.49 -58.19 -14.46
N HIS A 40 21.46 -58.76 -13.25
CA HIS A 40 22.16 -58.42 -12.02
C HIS A 40 23.06 -57.18 -12.02
N TYR A 41 22.78 -56.25 -11.11
CA TYR A 41 23.79 -55.62 -10.26
C TYR A 41 23.25 -55.40 -8.83
N LEU A 42 23.96 -55.98 -7.86
CA LEU A 42 23.84 -55.72 -6.43
C LEU A 42 24.34 -54.30 -6.13
N GLY A 43 23.50 -53.50 -5.46
CA GLY A 43 23.87 -52.19 -4.90
C GLY A 43 22.98 -51.89 -3.70
N THR A 44 23.57 -51.79 -2.53
CA THR A 44 22.93 -51.53 -1.23
C THR A 44 22.21 -50.17 -1.19
N PRO A 45 21.10 -50.03 -0.43
CA PRO A 45 20.40 -48.77 -0.32
C PRO A 45 21.17 -47.80 0.59
N ARG A 46 21.67 -46.69 0.03
CA ARG A 46 22.04 -45.52 0.84
C ARG A 46 20.77 -44.80 1.28
N LEU A 47 20.51 -44.83 2.59
CA LEU A 47 19.57 -43.95 3.27
C LEU A 47 19.89 -42.50 2.92
N CYS A 48 19.09 -41.90 2.05
CA CYS A 48 19.09 -40.45 1.83
C CYS A 48 18.13 -39.85 2.85
N GLN A 49 18.73 -39.23 3.87
CA GLN A 49 18.06 -38.52 4.95
C GLN A 49 17.23 -37.37 4.38
N GLN A 50 15.90 -37.55 4.35
CA GLN A 50 14.94 -36.48 4.05
C GLN A 50 15.06 -35.39 5.12
N ARG A 51 15.77 -34.30 4.82
CA ARG A 51 15.66 -33.04 5.56
C ARG A 51 14.46 -32.28 5.00
N SER A 52 13.26 -32.75 5.35
CA SER A 52 11.99 -32.12 5.00
C SER A 52 11.57 -31.13 6.08
N GLY A 53 11.14 -29.95 5.67
CA GLY A 53 10.10 -29.19 6.39
C GLY A 53 10.54 -28.19 7.45
N SER A 54 11.11 -27.04 7.05
CA SER A 54 11.16 -25.87 7.96
C SER A 54 10.90 -24.51 7.29
N SER A 55 10.96 -24.41 5.96
CA SER A 55 10.73 -23.15 5.25
C SER A 55 9.23 -22.83 5.07
N THR A 56 8.40 -23.82 4.73
CA THR A 56 6.96 -23.62 4.46
C THR A 56 6.15 -23.32 5.72
N LEU A 57 6.49 -23.90 6.87
CA LEU A 57 5.85 -23.59 8.15
C LEU A 57 6.22 -22.20 8.66
N ARG A 58 7.49 -21.77 8.48
CA ARG A 58 7.89 -20.39 8.79
C ARG A 58 7.19 -19.38 7.88
N GLN A 59 7.08 -19.66 6.59
CA GLN A 59 6.39 -18.79 5.64
C GLN A 59 4.88 -18.70 5.92
N ARG A 60 4.22 -19.81 6.26
CA ARG A 60 2.81 -19.79 6.69
C ARG A 60 2.59 -19.08 8.03
N ALA A 61 3.49 -19.26 8.99
CA ALA A 61 3.42 -18.58 10.27
C ALA A 61 3.65 -17.06 10.14
N GLN A 62 4.54 -16.64 9.24
CA GLN A 62 4.73 -15.23 8.90
C GLN A 62 3.51 -14.64 8.17
N GLY A 63 2.92 -15.37 7.21
CA GLY A 63 1.69 -14.95 6.53
C GLY A 63 0.49 -14.81 7.48
N MET A 64 0.35 -15.71 8.46
CA MET A 64 -0.71 -15.59 9.48
C MET A 64 -0.46 -14.47 10.49
N ARG A 65 0.80 -14.15 10.82
CA ARG A 65 1.13 -12.98 11.67
C ARG A 65 0.78 -11.66 11.01
N ILE A 66 1.03 -11.51 9.70
CA ILE A 66 0.62 -10.31 8.96
C ILE A 66 -0.91 -10.16 8.95
N ARG A 67 -1.64 -11.27 8.80
CA ARG A 67 -3.12 -11.26 8.80
C ARG A 67 -3.71 -11.00 10.19
N ALA A 68 -3.07 -11.48 11.25
CA ALA A 68 -3.51 -11.25 12.63
C ALA A 68 -3.26 -9.80 13.07
N ALA A 69 -2.14 -9.19 12.65
CA ALA A 69 -1.89 -7.76 12.85
C ALA A 69 -2.90 -6.86 12.11
N GLN A 70 -3.56 -7.39 11.07
CA GLN A 70 -4.58 -6.70 10.28
C GLN A 70 -5.97 -6.67 10.94
N SER A 71 -6.16 -7.36 12.07
CA SER A 71 -7.47 -7.57 12.71
C SER A 71 -7.70 -6.81 14.03
N GLN A 72 -6.78 -5.91 14.41
CA GLN A 72 -6.82 -5.17 15.69
C GLN A 72 -6.93 -3.65 15.55
N ASP A 73 -7.54 -3.13 14.49
CA ASP A 73 -7.86 -1.69 14.34
C ASP A 73 -9.35 -1.40 14.63
N GLU A 74 -9.83 -1.87 15.78
CA GLU A 74 -11.12 -1.47 16.35
C GLU A 74 -10.86 -0.28 17.29
N GLY A 75 -10.85 0.95 16.76
CA GLY A 75 -10.66 2.12 17.63
C GLY A 75 -10.84 3.51 16.98
N ILE A 76 -10.75 3.62 15.66
CA ILE A 76 -11.09 4.85 14.95
C ILE A 76 -12.00 4.48 13.79
N ILE A 77 -13.21 5.02 13.76
CA ILE A 77 -14.14 4.90 12.63
C ILE A 77 -13.56 5.73 11.48
N ALA A 78 -12.49 5.24 10.87
CA ALA A 78 -11.93 5.78 9.66
C ALA A 78 -12.82 5.32 8.51
N LEU A 79 -13.40 6.27 7.76
CA LEU A 79 -14.15 5.93 6.55
C LEU A 79 -13.27 5.13 5.59
N PRO A 80 -13.83 4.19 4.81
CA PRO A 80 -13.05 3.40 3.87
C PRO A 80 -12.39 4.31 2.83
N LYS A 81 -11.19 3.94 2.36
CA LYS A 81 -10.43 4.67 1.32
C LYS A 81 -11.29 5.07 0.11
N GLN A 82 -12.25 4.23 -0.27
CA GLN A 82 -13.15 4.48 -1.40
C GLN A 82 -14.08 5.69 -1.19
N PHE A 83 -14.44 5.99 0.06
CA PHE A 83 -15.20 7.20 0.37
C PHE A 83 -14.40 8.45 0.00
N TYR A 84 -13.13 8.52 0.41
CA TYR A 84 -12.26 9.67 0.14
C TYR A 84 -12.00 9.87 -1.35
N LEU A 85 -11.73 8.77 -2.07
CA LEU A 85 -11.51 8.82 -3.51
C LEU A 85 -12.79 9.15 -4.29
N GLY A 86 -13.94 8.62 -3.87
CA GLY A 86 -15.23 8.96 -4.44
C GLY A 86 -15.57 10.44 -4.23
N PHE A 87 -15.36 10.95 -3.03
CA PHE A 87 -15.55 12.36 -2.72
C PHE A 87 -14.59 13.25 -3.53
N ALA A 88 -13.30 12.90 -3.60
CA ALA A 88 -12.31 13.59 -4.45
C ALA A 88 -12.75 13.65 -5.91
N SER A 89 -13.24 12.53 -6.44
CA SER A 89 -13.74 12.44 -7.81
C SER A 89 -14.97 13.33 -8.04
N SER A 90 -15.87 13.43 -7.06
CA SER A 90 -17.03 14.33 -7.13
C SER A 90 -16.64 15.82 -7.16
N LEU A 91 -15.48 16.16 -6.59
CA LEU A 91 -14.88 17.49 -6.64
C LEU A 91 -14.00 17.70 -7.89
N GLY A 92 -13.93 16.72 -8.79
CA GLY A 92 -13.06 16.76 -9.96
C GLY A 92 -11.56 16.63 -9.66
N ILE A 93 -11.19 16.20 -8.45
CA ILE A 93 -9.79 16.01 -8.05
C ILE A 93 -9.33 14.66 -8.57
N THR A 94 -8.56 14.66 -9.65
CA THR A 94 -7.94 13.47 -10.23
C THR A 94 -6.52 13.25 -9.70
N LYS A 95 -5.99 12.06 -9.98
CA LYS A 95 -4.58 11.73 -9.74
C LYS A 95 -3.64 12.77 -10.38
N ASP A 96 -3.89 13.17 -11.62
CA ASP A 96 -3.04 14.13 -12.33
C ASP A 96 -3.09 15.52 -11.69
N ILE A 97 -4.28 15.98 -11.27
CA ILE A 97 -4.44 17.27 -10.59
C ILE A 97 -3.69 17.26 -9.25
N SER A 98 -3.79 16.17 -8.49
CA SER A 98 -3.16 16.03 -7.17
C SER A 98 -1.64 16.14 -7.19
N ARG A 99 -1.02 15.92 -8.37
CA ARG A 99 0.44 16.00 -8.59
C ARG A 99 0.93 17.40 -8.97
N THR A 100 0.03 18.31 -9.30
CA THR A 100 0.41 19.67 -9.70
C THR A 100 0.88 20.50 -8.52
N GLN A 101 1.79 21.45 -8.75
CA GLN A 101 2.22 22.41 -7.71
C GLN A 101 1.08 23.31 -7.24
N VAL A 102 0.13 23.62 -8.13
CA VAL A 102 -1.10 24.36 -7.79
C VAL A 102 -1.87 23.63 -6.70
N TYR A 103 -1.99 22.30 -6.80
CA TYR A 103 -2.65 21.49 -5.80
C TYR A 103 -1.81 21.36 -4.51
N SER A 104 -0.58 20.87 -4.62
CA SER A 104 0.20 20.44 -3.44
C SER A 104 0.78 21.58 -2.62
N VAL A 105 1.02 22.75 -3.23
CA VAL A 105 1.62 23.91 -2.55
C VAL A 105 0.60 25.02 -2.36
N TRP A 106 0.02 25.54 -3.43
CA TRP A 106 -0.79 26.75 -3.36
C TRP A 106 -2.16 26.51 -2.75
N LEU A 107 -2.87 25.48 -3.21
CA LEU A 107 -4.20 25.15 -2.68
C LEU A 107 -4.10 24.66 -1.23
N GLN A 108 -3.20 23.73 -0.94
CA GLN A 108 -3.01 23.23 0.43
C GLN A 108 -2.53 24.32 1.38
N GLY A 109 -1.56 25.15 0.97
CA GLY A 109 -1.11 26.30 1.75
C GLY A 109 -2.24 27.31 2.00
N GLY A 110 -3.04 27.62 0.99
CA GLY A 110 -4.21 28.48 1.12
C GLY A 110 -5.23 27.94 2.12
N VAL A 111 -5.52 26.64 2.08
CA VAL A 111 -6.44 25.99 3.04
C VAL A 111 -5.91 26.11 4.47
N VAL A 112 -4.63 25.85 4.71
CA VAL A 112 -4.02 26.01 6.04
C VAL A 112 -4.17 27.46 6.54
N LEU A 113 -3.87 28.45 5.70
CA LEU A 113 -4.01 29.86 6.07
C LEU A 113 -5.46 30.24 6.40
N ILE A 114 -6.42 29.76 5.63
CA ILE A 114 -7.85 30.00 5.89
C ILE A 114 -8.28 29.36 7.22
N ILE A 115 -7.81 28.15 7.52
CA ILE A 115 -8.11 27.48 8.79
C ILE A 115 -7.53 28.26 9.97
N LEU A 116 -6.27 28.72 9.86
CA LEU A 116 -5.64 29.54 10.90
C LEU A 116 -6.37 30.86 11.10
N ALA A 117 -6.79 31.52 10.01
CA ALA A 117 -7.60 32.73 10.06
C ALA A 117 -8.98 32.48 10.72
N ALA A 118 -9.61 31.33 10.46
CA ALA A 118 -10.87 30.95 11.09
C ALA A 118 -10.72 30.63 12.59
N ILE A 119 -9.61 29.98 12.99
CA ILE A 119 -9.27 29.76 14.40
C ILE A 119 -9.06 31.11 15.09
N ASP A 120 -8.26 32.00 14.51
CA ASP A 120 -8.07 33.36 15.02
C ASP A 120 -9.43 34.05 15.21
N ALA A 121 -10.27 34.07 14.18
CA ALA A 121 -11.61 34.64 14.24
C ALA A 121 -12.44 34.05 15.38
N ALA A 122 -12.48 32.72 15.54
CA ALA A 122 -13.34 32.06 16.52
C ALA A 122 -12.97 32.34 18.00
N PHE A 123 -11.72 32.71 18.27
CA PHE A 123 -11.20 32.86 19.62
C PHE A 123 -10.79 34.29 20.00
N SER A 124 -10.49 35.18 19.03
CA SER A 124 -9.97 36.52 19.32
C SER A 124 -11.03 37.61 19.50
N GLY A 125 -12.23 37.51 18.88
CA GLY A 125 -13.16 38.64 18.86
C GLY A 125 -12.82 39.72 17.83
N ASP A 126 -11.69 39.60 17.13
CA ASP A 126 -11.18 40.69 16.31
C ASP A 126 -12.04 40.92 15.07
N TRP A 127 -12.61 39.85 14.53
CA TRP A 127 -13.38 39.86 13.28
C TRP A 127 -14.77 40.50 13.46
N SER A 128 -15.42 40.25 14.59
CA SER A 128 -16.64 40.98 14.96
C SER A 128 -16.38 42.43 15.35
N ARG A 129 -15.21 42.74 15.94
CA ARG A 129 -14.82 44.13 16.25
C ARG A 129 -14.62 44.98 14.99
N ILE A 130 -13.99 44.44 13.96
CA ILE A 130 -13.78 45.14 12.68
C ILE A 130 -14.99 45.07 11.74
N GLY A 131 -16.06 44.38 12.14
CA GLY A 131 -17.32 44.30 11.40
C GLY A 131 -17.29 43.35 10.18
N ILE A 132 -16.30 42.46 10.08
CA ILE A 132 -16.28 41.44 9.02
C ILE A 132 -17.33 40.35 9.28
N LEU A 133 -17.55 39.99 10.55
CA LEU A 133 -18.53 38.99 10.98
C LEU A 133 -19.45 39.54 12.08
N SER A 134 -20.66 38.98 12.21
CA SER A 134 -21.43 39.18 13.44
C SER A 134 -20.83 38.35 14.59
N ARG A 135 -21.04 38.79 15.83
CA ARG A 135 -20.55 38.07 17.02
C ARG A 135 -21.13 36.66 17.13
N ASP A 136 -22.39 36.48 16.74
CA ASP A 136 -23.03 35.16 16.73
C ASP A 136 -22.41 34.23 15.68
N ALA A 137 -22.07 34.76 14.49
CA ALA A 137 -21.37 33.99 13.47
C ALA A 137 -19.98 33.56 13.95
N GLU A 138 -19.25 34.46 14.62
CA GLU A 138 -17.93 34.18 15.18
C GLU A 138 -17.98 33.07 16.25
N LEU A 139 -18.95 33.13 17.16
CA LEU A 139 -19.17 32.06 18.14
C LEU A 139 -19.58 30.73 17.49
N GLY A 140 -20.34 30.81 16.40
CA GLY A 140 -20.74 29.64 15.58
C GLY A 140 -19.57 28.91 14.92
N LEU A 141 -18.41 29.55 14.75
CA LEU A 141 -17.22 28.91 14.17
C LEU A 141 -16.60 27.86 15.10
N ARG A 142 -16.71 28.01 16.43
CA ARG A 142 -16.07 27.11 17.41
C ARG A 142 -16.48 25.63 17.26
N PRO A 143 -17.78 25.27 17.23
CA PRO A 143 -18.17 23.89 17.03
C PRO A 143 -17.77 23.38 15.64
N LEU A 144 -17.81 24.22 14.60
CA LEU A 144 -17.37 23.86 13.25
C LEU A 144 -15.88 23.55 13.20
N LEU A 145 -15.04 24.31 13.89
CA LEU A 145 -13.60 24.06 14.02
C LEU A 145 -13.32 22.77 14.80
N GLY A 146 -14.11 22.47 15.83
CA GLY A 146 -14.05 21.19 16.53
C GLY A 146 -14.34 19.99 15.61
N LEU A 147 -15.41 20.09 14.82
CA LEU A 147 -15.75 19.08 13.80
C LEU A 147 -14.67 18.96 12.72
N LEU A 148 -14.12 20.09 12.27
CA LEU A 148 -13.03 20.12 11.30
C LEU A 148 -11.77 19.41 11.84
N GLY A 149 -11.42 19.64 13.11
CA GLY A 149 -10.31 18.95 13.76
C GLY A 149 -10.52 17.43 13.86
N LEU A 150 -11.74 16.98 14.19
CA LEU A 150 -12.08 15.56 14.17
C LEU A 150 -11.96 14.96 12.76
N PHE A 151 -12.38 15.70 11.74
CA PHE A 151 -12.24 15.29 10.35
C PHE A 151 -10.76 15.17 9.93
N HIS A 152 -9.89 16.09 10.37
CA HIS A 152 -8.43 15.98 10.17
C HIS A 152 -7.84 14.75 10.85
N LEU A 153 -8.27 14.42 12.07
CA LEU A 153 -7.83 13.20 12.75
C LEU A 153 -8.22 11.93 11.98
N ALA A 154 -9.46 11.87 11.47
CA ALA A 154 -9.91 10.75 10.64
C ALA A 154 -9.09 10.63 9.34
N CYS A 155 -8.82 11.74 8.67
CA CYS A 155 -7.93 11.82 7.52
C CYS A 155 -6.52 11.30 7.85
N GLY A 156 -5.98 11.72 9.00
CA GLY A 156 -4.66 11.30 9.49
C GLY A 156 -4.58 9.78 9.72
N ALA A 157 -5.61 9.18 10.33
CA ALA A 157 -5.67 7.74 10.54
C ALA A 157 -5.65 6.96 9.21
N VAL A 158 -6.48 7.34 8.24
CA VAL A 158 -6.49 6.71 6.90
C VAL A 158 -5.14 6.84 6.22
N THR A 159 -4.51 8.00 6.34
CA THR A 159 -3.20 8.30 5.74
C THR A 159 -2.09 7.47 6.37
N ALA A 160 -2.08 7.31 7.70
CA ALA A 160 -1.11 6.48 8.40
C ALA A 160 -1.19 5.01 7.95
N LEU A 161 -2.41 4.49 7.80
CA LEU A 161 -2.67 3.14 7.31
C LEU A 161 -2.22 2.97 5.84
N ASP A 162 -2.63 3.87 4.94
CA ASP A 162 -2.25 3.81 3.52
C ASP A 162 -0.73 3.96 3.33
N ALA A 163 -0.08 4.88 4.05
CA ALA A 163 1.35 5.08 4.01
C ALA A 163 2.11 3.83 4.45
N SER A 164 1.69 3.20 5.56
CA SER A 164 2.31 1.97 6.06
C SER A 164 2.16 0.81 5.09
N GLN A 165 0.98 0.66 4.46
CA GLN A 165 0.73 -0.38 3.45
C GLN A 165 1.56 -0.19 2.18
N LYS A 166 1.85 1.05 1.81
CA LYS A 166 2.67 1.41 0.64
C LYS A 166 4.17 1.44 0.92
N GLY A 167 4.61 1.23 2.16
CA GLY A 167 6.02 1.26 2.55
C GLY A 167 6.61 2.66 2.75
N PHE A 168 5.77 3.69 2.86
CA PHE A 168 6.20 5.04 3.24
C PHE A 168 6.35 5.16 4.76
N ASN A 169 7.14 6.14 5.22
CA ASN A 169 7.13 6.52 6.64
C ASN A 169 5.79 7.20 6.96
N PRO A 170 4.95 6.64 7.86
CA PRO A 170 3.63 7.19 8.14
C PRO A 170 3.67 8.52 8.89
N VAL A 171 4.73 8.81 9.65
CA VAL A 171 4.81 10.00 10.51
C VAL A 171 4.75 11.31 9.70
N PRO A 172 5.66 11.60 8.74
CA PRO A 172 5.62 12.85 8.00
C PRO A 172 4.34 12.99 7.14
N GLN A 173 3.79 11.89 6.62
CA GLN A 173 2.54 11.92 5.86
C GLN A 173 1.35 12.27 6.74
N THR A 174 1.28 11.66 7.92
CA THR A 174 0.22 11.94 8.90
C THR A 174 0.30 13.38 9.39
N LEU A 175 1.48 13.90 9.69
CA LEU A 175 1.64 15.29 10.13
C LEU A 175 1.18 16.29 9.06
N LYS A 176 1.55 16.07 7.79
CA LYS A 176 1.04 16.89 6.67
C LYS A 176 -0.49 16.86 6.60
N VAL A 177 -1.07 15.67 6.75
CA VAL A 177 -2.54 15.50 6.71
C VAL A 177 -3.24 16.11 7.91
N LEU A 178 -2.65 16.08 9.10
CA LEU A 178 -3.25 16.76 10.27
C LEU A 178 -3.28 18.28 10.09
N ALA A 179 -2.34 18.85 9.34
CA ALA A 179 -2.33 20.29 9.04
C ALA A 179 -3.29 20.66 7.89
N VAL A 180 -3.27 19.88 6.80
CA VAL A 180 -3.94 20.23 5.53
C VAL A 180 -5.32 19.57 5.42
N GLY A 181 -5.48 18.38 5.99
CA GLY A 181 -6.69 17.58 5.93
C GLY A 181 -6.86 16.78 4.65
N PHE A 182 -8.10 16.75 4.18
CA PHE A 182 -8.57 15.92 3.07
C PHE A 182 -7.70 16.03 1.81
N LEU A 183 -7.25 17.23 1.46
CA LEU A 183 -6.46 17.42 0.23
C LEU A 183 -5.14 16.65 0.27
N ALA A 184 -4.45 16.68 1.41
CA ALA A 184 -3.21 15.92 1.59
C ALA A 184 -3.48 14.42 1.72
N THR A 185 -4.64 14.01 2.26
CA THR A 185 -5.05 12.60 2.23
C THR A 185 -5.20 12.11 0.81
N VAL A 186 -5.90 12.84 -0.06
CA VAL A 186 -6.06 12.46 -1.47
C VAL A 186 -4.71 12.38 -2.18
N GLU A 187 -3.81 13.34 -1.96
CA GLU A 187 -2.44 13.29 -2.47
C GLU A 187 -1.73 12.00 -2.06
N GLN A 188 -1.76 11.65 -0.76
CA GLN A 188 -1.16 10.42 -0.26
C GLN A 188 -1.81 9.17 -0.86
N LEU A 189 -3.15 9.14 -0.98
CA LEU A 189 -3.87 8.00 -1.54
C LEU A 189 -3.52 7.75 -3.01
N TYR A 190 -3.26 8.80 -3.78
CA TYR A 190 -2.82 8.73 -5.19
C TYR A 190 -1.31 8.58 -5.39
N LYS A 191 -0.51 8.79 -4.34
CA LYS A 191 0.93 8.62 -4.38
C LYS A 191 1.30 7.14 -4.53
N ASP A 192 2.17 6.85 -5.50
CA ASP A 192 2.67 5.50 -5.76
C ASP A 192 4.09 5.33 -5.16
N PRO A 193 4.47 4.12 -4.69
CA PRO A 193 5.79 3.89 -4.09
C PRO A 193 6.97 4.01 -5.06
N ALA A 194 6.69 4.02 -6.37
CA ALA A 194 7.71 4.10 -7.42
C ALA A 194 8.21 5.52 -7.69
N GLU A 195 7.67 6.52 -6.97
CA GLU A 195 7.97 7.95 -7.10
C GLU A 195 8.77 8.46 -5.89
#